data_AF-A0A2S2ND38-F1
#
_entry.id   AF-A0A2S2ND38-F1
#
_cell.length_a   1.000
_cell.length_b   1.000
_cell.length_c   1.000
_cell.angle_alpha   90.00
_cell.angle_beta   90.00
_cell.angle_gamma   90.00
#
_symmetry.space_group_name_H-M   'P 1'
#
loop_
_entity.id
_entity.type
_entity.pdbx_description
1 polymer ?
#
loop_
_entity_poly.entity_id
_entity_poly.type
_entity_poly.pdbx_seq_one_letter_code
_entity_poly.pdbx_strand_id
1 'polypeptide(L)'
;VLSKTIMNIEKQSVCKGFNNILLSSVSTSPYTKDIFGTVRHTKCSLLLDNVSESYRVVVHEIFKASKHQNKKTMRYSEDWILKCLLFHIRSASGYNFILKNDILPLPSPRTLRRYLSVIDTKFGFDSNFFSIFEK
;
A
#
# COMPACT_ATOMS: atom_id res chain seq x y z
N VAL A 1 31.51 -33.34 -0.22
CA VAL A 1 32.77 -32.65 -0.54
C VAL A 1 32.43 -31.44 -1.39
N LEU A 2 32.52 -30.24 -0.79
CA LEU A 2 32.78 -28.91 -1.39
C LEU A 2 31.98 -28.53 -2.66
N SER A 3 31.09 -27.55 -2.68
CA SER A 3 31.29 -26.14 -2.31
C SER A 3 29.96 -25.52 -1.88
N LYS A 4 29.84 -24.88 -0.71
CA LYS A 4 30.43 -23.57 -0.38
C LYS A 4 30.22 -22.52 -1.48
N THR A 5 29.00 -22.03 -1.55
CA THR A 5 28.75 -20.61 -1.86
C THR A 5 27.56 -20.18 -1.00
N ILE A 6 27.67 -20.22 0.33
CA ILE A 6 28.19 -19.08 1.11
C ILE A 6 28.66 -17.94 0.18
N MET A 7 27.70 -17.24 -0.42
CA MET A 7 27.86 -15.82 -0.64
C MET A 7 27.64 -15.19 0.74
N ASN A 8 28.75 -15.12 1.47
CA ASN A 8 28.95 -14.24 2.60
C ASN A 8 28.89 -12.81 2.05
N ILE A 9 27.69 -12.35 1.70
CA ILE A 9 27.43 -10.93 1.52
C ILE A 9 27.10 -10.46 2.94
N GLU A 10 28.17 -10.19 3.68
CA GLU A 10 28.22 -9.37 4.89
C GLU A 10 26.91 -9.28 5.67
N LYS A 11 26.60 -10.30 6.50
CA LYS A 11 25.57 -10.20 7.56
C LYS A 11 24.20 -9.64 7.14
N GLN A 12 23.76 -9.79 5.90
CA GLN A 12 22.42 -9.33 5.49
C GLN A 12 21.55 -10.49 5.02
N SER A 13 20.60 -10.86 5.88
CA SER A 13 19.53 -11.80 5.57
C SER A 13 18.53 -11.16 4.61
N VAL A 14 18.64 -11.48 3.32
CA VAL A 14 17.70 -11.06 2.27
C VAL A 14 16.51 -12.03 2.24
N CYS A 15 15.31 -11.49 2.06
CA CYS A 15 14.07 -12.25 2.02
C CYS A 15 13.96 -13.05 0.70
N LYS A 16 13.47 -14.30 0.77
CA LYS A 16 13.29 -15.20 -0.39
C LYS A 16 12.34 -14.70 -1.49
N GLY A 17 11.70 -13.54 -1.30
CA GLY A 17 10.68 -13.00 -2.20
C GLY A 17 11.19 -12.01 -3.25
N PHE A 18 12.50 -11.79 -3.35
CA PHE A 18 13.05 -10.77 -4.25
C PHE A 18 13.75 -11.40 -5.46
N ASN A 19 13.22 -11.17 -6.66
CA ASN A 19 13.93 -11.46 -7.90
C ASN A 19 15.07 -10.43 -8.04
N ASN A 20 16.31 -10.93 -7.99
CA ASN A 20 17.56 -10.33 -8.47
C ASN A 20 17.48 -8.87 -8.98
N ILE A 21 17.55 -7.90 -8.05
CA ILE A 21 17.97 -6.54 -8.40
C ILE A 21 19.16 -6.23 -7.49
N LEU A 22 20.28 -5.81 -8.09
CA LEU A 22 21.44 -5.28 -7.39
C LEU A 22 20.97 -4.13 -6.48
N LEU A 23 21.02 -4.31 -5.16
CA LEU A 23 20.50 -3.32 -4.21
C LEU A 23 21.62 -2.86 -3.27
N SER A 24 22.29 -1.78 -3.66
CA SER A 24 23.29 -1.06 -2.85
C SER A 24 22.69 -0.19 -1.74
N SER A 25 21.38 -0.26 -1.51
CA SER A 25 20.65 0.60 -0.57
C SER A 25 19.74 -0.18 0.39
N VAL A 26 20.25 -1.28 0.97
CA VAL A 26 19.53 -2.04 2.00
C VAL A 26 19.58 -1.30 3.35
N SER A 27 18.44 -0.76 3.78
CA SER A 27 18.21 -0.27 5.15
C SER A 27 18.40 -1.38 6.19
N THR A 28 19.13 -1.08 7.26
CA THR A 28 19.48 -1.98 8.38
C THR A 28 18.36 -2.10 9.42
N SER A 29 17.15 -2.50 9.00
CA SER A 29 16.00 -2.69 9.91
C SER A 29 16.01 -4.08 10.57
N PRO A 30 15.65 -4.22 11.87
CA PRO A 30 15.72 -5.49 12.60
C PRO A 30 14.81 -6.58 12.00
N TYR A 31 15.26 -7.83 12.06
CA TYR A 31 14.50 -9.00 11.61
C TYR A 31 13.94 -9.78 12.80
N THR A 32 12.82 -10.48 12.60
CA THR A 32 12.28 -11.47 13.53
C THR A 32 12.41 -12.87 12.94
N LYS A 33 12.70 -13.86 13.78
CA LYS A 33 12.74 -15.27 13.40
C LYS A 33 11.44 -15.92 13.86
N ASP A 34 10.75 -16.63 12.98
CA ASP A 34 9.62 -17.46 13.39
C ASP A 34 10.09 -18.77 14.06
N ILE A 35 9.14 -19.50 14.63
CA ILE A 35 9.35 -20.77 15.36
C ILE A 35 10.00 -21.84 14.45
N PHE A 36 9.90 -21.68 13.14
CA PHE A 36 10.47 -22.55 12.12
C PHE A 36 11.82 -22.06 11.58
N GLY A 37 12.39 -21.00 12.16
CA GLY A 37 13.69 -20.44 11.79
C GLY A 37 13.67 -19.54 10.55
N THR A 38 12.51 -19.20 10.01
CA THR A 38 12.39 -18.29 8.87
C THR A 38 12.63 -16.86 9.34
N VAL A 39 13.61 -16.19 8.71
CA VAL A 39 13.92 -14.79 8.99
C VAL A 39 12.97 -13.88 8.21
N ARG A 40 12.26 -13.00 8.90
CA ARG A 40 11.38 -11.99 8.33
C ARG A 40 11.85 -10.59 8.74
N HIS A 41 11.90 -9.64 7.83
CA HIS A 41 12.14 -8.24 8.22
C HIS A 41 10.91 -7.72 9.00
N THR A 42 11.13 -6.99 10.09
CA THR A 42 10.01 -6.38 10.85
C THR A 42 9.31 -5.28 10.05
N LYS A 43 10.04 -4.62 9.14
CA LYS A 43 9.54 -3.63 8.19
C LYS A 43 10.22 -3.92 6.86
N CYS A 44 9.51 -4.54 5.91
CA CYS A 44 10.02 -4.74 4.55
C CYS A 44 9.89 -3.41 3.77
N SER A 45 10.56 -2.36 4.28
CA SER A 45 10.49 -0.98 3.78
C SER A 45 11.28 -0.77 2.49
N LEU A 46 12.20 -1.69 2.18
CA LEU A 46 13.17 -1.59 1.08
C LEU A 46 12.54 -1.55 -0.32
N LEU A 47 11.31 -2.05 -0.47
CA LEU A 47 10.58 -1.97 -1.74
C LEU A 47 9.96 -0.59 -1.99
N LEU A 48 9.83 0.24 -0.96
CA LEU A 48 9.05 1.48 -1.03
C LEU A 48 9.95 2.72 -1.13
N ASP A 49 11.20 2.65 -0.70
CA ASP A 49 12.10 3.81 -0.67
C ASP A 49 12.34 4.42 -2.07
N ASN A 50 12.38 3.60 -3.12
CA ASN A 50 12.54 4.03 -4.52
C ASN A 50 11.22 4.23 -5.29
N VAL A 51 10.07 4.03 -4.63
CA VAL A 51 8.76 4.11 -5.25
C VAL A 51 8.13 5.45 -4.90
N SER A 52 7.54 6.13 -5.88
CA SER A 52 6.89 7.41 -5.62
C SER A 52 5.77 7.26 -4.58
N GLU A 53 5.54 8.32 -3.81
CA GLU A 53 4.57 8.30 -2.70
C GLU A 53 3.17 7.84 -3.14
N SER A 54 2.80 8.15 -4.38
CA SER A 54 1.50 7.76 -4.93
C SER A 54 1.32 6.25 -5.07
N TYR A 55 2.39 5.51 -5.41
CA TYR A 55 2.39 4.05 -5.53
C TYR A 55 2.59 3.37 -4.17
N ARG A 56 3.27 4.01 -3.21
CA ARG A 56 3.44 3.46 -1.85
C ARG A 56 2.11 3.18 -1.18
N VAL A 57 1.16 4.12 -1.27
CA VAL A 57 -0.20 3.95 -0.73
C VAL A 57 -0.89 2.73 -1.33
N VAL A 58 -0.78 2.52 -2.64
CA VAL A 58 -1.37 1.36 -3.34
C VAL A 58 -0.81 0.06 -2.78
N VAL A 59 0.52 -0.04 -2.73
CA VAL A 59 1.23 -1.24 -2.27
C VAL A 59 0.91 -1.52 -0.80
N HIS A 60 0.86 -0.50 0.04
CA HIS A 60 0.46 -0.63 1.44
C HIS A 60 -0.96 -1.17 1.59
N GLU A 61 -1.92 -0.69 0.80
CA GLU A 61 -3.31 -1.17 0.86
C GLU A 61 -3.43 -2.59 0.33
N ILE A 62 -2.66 -2.99 -0.69
CA ILE A 62 -2.58 -4.40 -1.13
C ILE A 62 -2.07 -5.31 0.00
N PHE A 63 -0.98 -4.93 0.66
CA PHE A 63 -0.45 -5.71 1.78
C PHE A 63 -1.36 -5.71 3.01
N LYS A 64 -2.11 -4.64 3.22
CA LYS A 64 -3.11 -4.57 4.29
C LYS A 64 -4.28 -5.48 3.98
N ALA A 65 -4.77 -5.47 2.75
CA ALA A 65 -5.85 -6.32 2.29
C ALA A 65 -5.50 -7.80 2.34
N SER A 66 -4.28 -8.18 1.97
CA SER A 66 -3.84 -9.58 2.00
C SER A 66 -3.79 -10.17 3.41
N LYS A 67 -3.64 -9.34 4.45
CA LYS A 67 -3.68 -9.77 5.85
C LYS A 67 -5.10 -10.00 6.37
N HIS A 68 -6.11 -9.41 5.74
CA HIS A 68 -7.50 -9.54 6.17
C HIS A 68 -8.17 -10.73 5.47
N GLN A 69 -8.69 -11.68 6.25
CA GLN A 69 -9.44 -12.82 5.71
C GLN A 69 -10.80 -12.40 5.13
N ASN A 70 -11.38 -11.29 5.60
CA ASN A 70 -12.68 -10.80 5.16
C ASN A 70 -12.59 -9.36 4.62
N LYS A 71 -12.98 -9.18 3.35
CA LYS A 71 -13.00 -7.87 2.68
C LYS A 71 -13.96 -6.85 3.32
N LYS A 72 -15.01 -7.31 4.02
CA LYS A 72 -16.05 -6.46 4.61
C LYS A 72 -15.58 -5.66 5.83
N THR A 73 -14.57 -6.15 6.55
CA THR A 73 -14.08 -5.52 7.79
C THR A 73 -12.88 -4.61 7.56
N MET A 74 -12.44 -4.48 6.31
CA MET A 74 -11.25 -3.71 5.97
C MET A 74 -11.50 -2.21 6.09
N ARG A 75 -10.61 -1.53 6.82
CA ARG A 75 -10.60 -0.06 6.93
C ARG A 75 -9.57 0.49 5.97
N TYR A 76 -9.96 1.42 5.12
CA TYR A 76 -9.10 2.08 4.15
C TYR A 76 -8.51 3.37 4.73
N SER A 77 -7.30 3.74 4.30
CA SER A 77 -6.75 5.08 4.59
C SER A 77 -7.49 6.17 3.81
N GLU A 78 -7.49 7.40 4.33
CA GLU A 78 -8.12 8.56 3.68
C GLU A 78 -7.52 8.84 2.29
N ASP A 79 -6.19 8.80 2.18
CA ASP A 79 -5.46 8.95 0.91
C ASP A 79 -5.89 7.91 -0.13
N TRP A 80 -6.11 6.67 0.29
CA TRP A 80 -6.58 5.61 -0.60
C TRP A 80 -8.01 5.83 -1.05
N ILE A 81 -8.90 6.24 -0.14
CA ILE A 81 -10.28 6.59 -0.46
C ILE A 81 -10.32 7.73 -1.49
N LEU A 82 -9.51 8.78 -1.29
CA LEU A 82 -9.43 9.89 -2.23
C LEU A 82 -8.95 9.45 -3.62
N LYS A 83 -7.90 8.62 -3.69
CA LYS A 83 -7.42 8.05 -4.97
C LYS A 83 -8.49 7.20 -5.65
N CYS A 84 -9.19 6.36 -4.89
CA CYS A 84 -10.29 5.53 -5.39
C CYS A 84 -11.44 6.38 -5.92
N LEU A 85 -11.78 7.47 -5.22
CA LEU A 85 -12.79 8.42 -5.65
C LEU A 85 -12.39 9.11 -6.96
N LEU A 86 -11.17 9.64 -7.06
CA LEU A 86 -10.65 10.27 -8.28
C LEU A 86 -10.66 9.30 -9.47
N PHE A 87 -10.30 8.04 -9.22
CA PHE A 87 -10.36 7.00 -10.24
C PHE A 87 -11.80 6.70 -10.67
N HIS A 88 -12.74 6.61 -9.72
CA HIS A 88 -14.16 6.39 -10.02
C HIS A 88 -14.77 7.55 -10.81
N ILE A 89 -14.40 8.80 -10.51
CA ILE A 89 -14.83 9.99 -11.26
C ILE A 89 -14.29 9.95 -12.69
N ARG A 90 -13.01 9.58 -12.87
CA ARG A 90 -12.38 9.48 -14.20
C ARG A 90 -13.00 8.36 -15.04
N SER A 91 -13.25 7.19 -14.44
CA SER A 91 -13.80 6.04 -15.13
C SER A 91 -14.50 5.08 -14.16
N ALA A 92 -15.82 5.25 -14.04
CA ALA A 92 -16.64 4.36 -13.23
C ALA A 92 -16.65 2.92 -13.77
N SER A 93 -16.60 2.73 -15.09
CA SER A 93 -16.53 1.41 -15.73
C SER A 93 -15.21 0.70 -15.44
N GLY A 94 -14.08 1.40 -15.58
CA GLY A 94 -12.76 0.87 -15.22
C GLY A 94 -12.65 0.53 -13.73
N TYR A 95 -13.19 1.40 -12.87
CA TYR A 95 -13.28 1.12 -11.43
C TYR A 95 -14.04 -0.18 -11.14
N ASN A 96 -15.22 -0.34 -11.73
CA ASN A 96 -16.05 -1.52 -11.52
C ASN A 96 -15.39 -2.78 -12.09
N PHE A 97 -14.68 -2.67 -13.22
CA PHE A 97 -13.93 -3.79 -13.79
C PHE A 97 -12.83 -4.27 -12.84
N ILE A 98 -12.00 -3.37 -12.31
CA ILE A 98 -10.92 -3.71 -11.37
C ILE A 98 -11.48 -4.31 -10.08
N LEU A 99 -12.57 -3.73 -9.56
CA LEU A 99 -13.23 -4.21 -8.34
C LEU A 99 -13.84 -5.61 -8.53
N LYS A 100 -14.55 -5.85 -9.65
CA LYS A 100 -15.21 -7.15 -9.91
C LYS A 100 -14.21 -8.29 -10.15
N ASN A 101 -13.06 -7.97 -10.72
CA ASN A 101 -11.99 -8.94 -10.99
C ASN A 101 -10.99 -9.07 -9.83
N ASP A 102 -11.23 -8.42 -8.69
CA ASP A 102 -10.35 -8.47 -7.50
C ASP A 102 -8.88 -8.10 -7.78
N ILE A 103 -8.63 -7.24 -8.78
CA ILE A 103 -7.28 -6.85 -9.20
C ILE A 103 -6.62 -5.95 -8.13
N LEU A 104 -7.41 -5.08 -7.51
CA LEU A 104 -6.98 -4.21 -6.42
C LEU A 104 -8.00 -4.21 -5.27
N PRO A 105 -7.56 -3.97 -4.03
CA PRO A 105 -8.45 -3.85 -2.88
C PRO A 105 -9.19 -2.52 -2.90
N LEU A 106 -10.17 -2.40 -3.79
CA LEU A 106 -10.98 -1.20 -3.95
C LEU A 106 -12.20 -1.22 -3.00
N PRO A 107 -12.58 -0.07 -2.40
CA PRO A 107 -13.83 0.05 -1.69
C PRO A 107 -15.02 -0.11 -2.65
N SER A 108 -16.16 -0.60 -2.14
CA SER A 108 -17.38 -0.60 -2.94
C SER A 108 -17.82 0.84 -3.27
N PRO A 109 -18.52 1.09 -4.38
CA PRO A 109 -19.10 2.41 -4.66
C PRO A 109 -20.01 2.91 -3.53
N ARG A 110 -20.71 2.01 -2.82
CA ARG A 110 -21.49 2.33 -1.62
C ARG A 110 -20.60 2.87 -0.50
N THR A 111 -19.43 2.27 -0.30
CA THR A 111 -18.43 2.73 0.68
C THR A 111 -17.93 4.12 0.30
N LEU A 112 -17.59 4.37 -0.96
CA LEU A 112 -17.16 5.69 -1.44
C LEU A 112 -18.21 6.77 -1.14
N ARG A 113 -19.49 6.51 -1.46
CA ARG A 113 -20.60 7.43 -1.16
C ARG A 113 -20.74 7.71 0.34
N ARG A 114 -20.52 6.70 1.20
CA ARG A 114 -20.55 6.88 2.65
C ARG A 114 -19.41 7.78 3.15
N TYR A 115 -18.22 7.69 2.55
CA TYR A 115 -17.14 8.61 2.88
C TYR A 115 -17.46 10.04 2.44
N LEU A 116 -18.03 10.21 1.24
CA LEU A 116 -18.48 11.52 0.76
C LEU A 116 -19.56 12.13 1.65
N SER A 117 -20.50 11.34 2.17
CA SER A 117 -21.56 11.86 3.05
C SER A 117 -21.08 12.36 4.41
N VAL A 118 -19.86 12.01 4.82
CA VAL A 118 -19.25 12.51 6.07
C VAL A 118 -18.67 13.91 5.86
N ILE A 119 -18.38 14.30 4.62
CA ILE A 119 -17.85 15.61 4.30
C ILE A 119 -19.00 16.62 4.46
N ASP A 120 -18.86 17.55 5.41
CA ASP A 120 -19.82 18.63 5.62
C ASP A 120 -19.77 19.61 4.44
N THR A 121 -20.56 19.35 3.41
CA THR A 121 -20.74 20.29 2.30
C THR A 121 -21.86 21.24 2.68
N LYS A 122 -21.52 22.34 3.35
CA LYS A 122 -22.44 23.49 3.45
C LYS A 122 -22.67 24.05 2.04
N PHE A 123 -23.84 24.64 1.81
CA PHE A 123 -24.07 25.39 0.57
C PHE A 123 -23.03 26.51 0.45
N GLY A 124 -22.31 26.53 -0.67
CA GLY A 124 -21.20 27.46 -0.90
C GLY A 124 -19.83 26.79 -0.78
N PHE A 125 -18.78 27.61 -0.70
CA PHE A 125 -17.43 27.13 -0.45
C PHE A 125 -17.21 26.94 1.05
N ASP A 126 -16.39 25.96 1.43
CA ASP A 126 -15.88 25.88 2.80
C ASP A 126 -15.10 27.17 3.10
N SER A 127 -15.34 27.75 4.27
CA SER A 127 -14.58 28.91 4.78
C SER A 127 -13.07 28.67 4.74
N ASN A 128 -12.63 27.42 4.94
CA ASN A 128 -11.23 27.02 4.87
C ASN A 128 -10.78 26.60 3.46
N PHE A 129 -11.67 26.59 2.47
CA PHE A 129 -11.28 26.22 1.10
C PHE A 129 -10.25 27.19 0.54
N PHE A 130 -10.48 28.50 0.75
CA PHE A 130 -9.61 29.54 0.19
C PHE A 130 -8.26 29.62 0.90
N SER A 131 -8.17 29.28 2.20
CA SER A 131 -6.89 29.27 2.92
C SER A 131 -5.91 28.22 2.39
N ILE A 132 -6.39 27.18 1.70
CA ILE A 132 -5.54 26.19 1.03
C ILE A 132 -4.77 26.81 -0.16
N PHE A 133 -5.31 27.86 -0.77
CA PHE A 133 -4.70 28.55 -1.92
C PHE A 133 -3.84 29.74 -1.53
N GLU A 134 -3.90 30.18 -0.28
CA GLU A 134 -3.02 31.21 0.25
C GLU A 134 -1.60 30.64 0.33
N LYS A 135 -0.69 31.26 -0.43
CA LYS A 135 0.73 30.87 -0.51
C LYS A 135 1.54 31.44 0.63
#